data_AF-A0A924BIZ5-F1
#
_entry.id   AF-A0A924BIZ5-F1
#
_cell.length_a   1.000
_cell.length_b   1.000
_cell.length_c   1.000
_cell.angle_alpha   90.00
_cell.angle_beta   90.00
_cell.angle_gamma   90.00
#
_symmetry.space_group_name_H-M   'P 1'
#
loop_
_entity.id
_entity.type
_entity.pdbx_description
1 polymer ?
#
loop_
_entity_poly.entity_id
_entity_poly.type
_entity_poly.pdbx_seq_one_letter_code
_entity_poly.pdbx_strand_id
1 'polypeptide(L)'
;WGQDLQVAHRDLMQERLAVSQAPLLRETTSHLTRLRQILSSIDPEALAPPGGIGTHAFRRLSRLIDTPDELARARGEIDALLRLLTPAQTGLMTLRDQLQRHATALQTMEAQVEAQALAAGWLTQNAAPEHCRSFADRRNSLAATLLQIRSATLQLTNDIVMPSRLILAVQTIALVALPAWLDRLSHLQNRLSQGRTPTPTEARELAFRLNDLLPLFPRTE
;
A
#
# COMPACT_ATOMS: atom_id res chain seq x y z
N TRP A 1 17.37 32.19 19.79
CA TRP A 1 16.96 31.07 20.66
C TRP A 1 15.93 30.20 19.95
N GLY A 2 16.16 28.89 19.78
CA GLY A 2 15.17 27.96 19.18
C GLY A 2 14.99 28.09 17.66
N GLN A 3 15.79 28.92 17.01
CA GLN A 3 15.76 29.11 15.55
C GLN A 3 16.23 27.84 14.83
N ASP A 4 17.22 27.15 15.40
CA ASP A 4 17.76 25.90 14.87
C ASP A 4 16.67 24.81 14.80
N LEU A 5 15.75 24.75 15.77
CA LEU A 5 14.61 23.83 15.75
C LEU A 5 13.63 24.16 14.61
N GLN A 6 13.41 25.44 14.32
CA GLN A 6 12.54 25.86 13.22
C GLN A 6 13.18 25.61 11.85
N VAL A 7 14.51 25.72 11.74
CA VAL A 7 15.27 25.33 10.55
C VAL A 7 15.18 23.82 10.36
N ALA A 8 15.49 23.04 11.40
CA ALA A 8 15.40 21.59 11.35
C ALA A 8 13.98 21.09 11.02
N HIS A 9 12.92 21.76 11.52
CA HIS A 9 11.55 21.46 11.14
C HIS A 9 11.31 21.63 9.64
N ARG A 10 11.81 22.73 9.06
CA ARG A 10 11.67 23.02 7.63
C ARG A 10 12.39 21.98 6.79
N ASP A 11 13.61 21.61 7.18
CA ASP A 11 14.42 20.63 6.47
C ASP A 11 13.74 19.25 6.47
N LEU A 12 13.21 18.82 7.63
CA LEU A 12 12.42 17.59 7.75
C LEU A 12 11.16 17.61 6.87
N MET A 13 10.49 18.76 6.73
CA MET A 13 9.31 18.89 5.85
C MET A 13 9.69 18.81 4.37
N GLN A 14 10.84 19.37 3.98
CA GLN A 14 11.34 19.29 2.62
C GLN A 14 11.70 17.84 2.23
N GLU A 15 12.37 17.11 3.13
CA GLU A 15 12.67 15.68 2.94
C GLU A 15 11.39 14.84 2.83
N ARG A 16 10.41 15.07 3.71
CA ARG A 16 9.12 14.38 3.67
C ARG A 16 8.41 14.54 2.32
N LEU A 17 8.43 15.74 1.72
CA LEU A 17 7.72 15.98 0.46
C LEU A 17 8.27 15.06 -0.65
N ALA A 18 9.59 14.91 -0.73
CA ALA A 18 10.23 14.00 -1.67
C ALA A 18 9.84 12.53 -1.45
N VAL A 19 9.68 12.12 -0.19
CA VAL A 19 9.28 10.76 0.20
C VAL A 19 7.80 10.49 -0.11
N SER A 20 6.91 11.46 0.13
CA SER A 20 5.46 11.31 -0.08
C SER A 20 5.04 11.20 -1.55
N GLN A 21 5.83 11.77 -2.48
CA GLN A 21 5.56 11.75 -3.91
C GLN A 21 6.10 10.50 -4.62
N ALA A 22 6.54 9.49 -3.86
CA ALA A 22 7.16 8.29 -4.43
C ALA A 22 6.22 7.61 -5.46
N PRO A 23 6.62 7.51 -6.75
CA PRO A 23 5.82 6.87 -7.79
C PRO A 23 5.47 5.41 -7.44
N LEU A 24 6.31 4.79 -6.61
CA LEU A 24 6.18 3.44 -6.09
C LEU A 24 4.79 3.11 -5.50
N LEU A 25 4.18 4.02 -4.73
CA LEU A 25 2.86 3.77 -4.12
C LEU A 25 1.77 3.61 -5.20
N ARG A 26 1.80 4.50 -6.19
CA ARG A 26 0.85 4.52 -7.30
C ARG A 26 1.07 3.34 -8.24
N GLU A 27 2.32 3.04 -8.57
CA GLU A 27 2.69 1.90 -9.42
C GLU A 27 2.26 0.57 -8.77
N THR A 28 2.59 0.36 -7.49
CA THR A 28 2.19 -0.86 -6.77
C THR A 28 0.66 -0.99 -6.73
N THR A 29 -0.06 0.10 -6.44
CA THR A 29 -1.53 0.10 -6.42
C THR A 29 -2.11 -0.26 -7.79
N SER A 30 -1.55 0.32 -8.86
CA SER A 30 -1.95 0.02 -10.24
C SER A 30 -1.73 -1.44 -10.59
N HIS A 31 -0.55 -1.99 -10.25
CA HIS A 31 -0.24 -3.41 -10.48
C HIS A 31 -1.18 -4.34 -9.71
N LEU A 32 -1.45 -4.08 -8.43
CA LEU A 32 -2.42 -4.87 -7.65
C LEU A 32 -3.84 -4.77 -8.20
N THR A 33 -4.24 -3.58 -8.67
CA THR A 33 -5.56 -3.37 -9.31
C THR A 33 -5.67 -4.16 -10.60
N ARG A 34 -4.63 -4.11 -11.45
CA ARG A 34 -4.59 -4.88 -12.70
C ARG A 34 -4.60 -6.39 -12.42
N LEU A 35 -3.86 -6.83 -11.41
CA LEU A 35 -3.83 -8.23 -10.99
C LEU A 35 -5.22 -8.70 -10.56
N ARG A 36 -5.93 -7.92 -9.73
CA ARG A 36 -7.31 -8.20 -9.34
C ARG A 36 -8.25 -8.30 -10.54
N GLN A 37 -8.13 -7.38 -11.50
CA GLN A 37 -8.97 -7.38 -12.70
C GLN A 37 -8.80 -8.68 -13.50
N ILE A 38 -7.55 -9.09 -13.76
CA ILE A 38 -7.26 -10.34 -14.48
C ILE A 38 -7.84 -11.53 -13.72
N LEU A 39 -7.58 -11.63 -12.41
CA LEU A 39 -8.07 -12.73 -11.59
C LEU A 39 -9.60 -12.78 -11.56
N SER A 40 -10.29 -11.64 -11.46
CA SER A 40 -11.75 -11.58 -11.47
C SER A 40 -12.39 -11.96 -12.82
N SER A 41 -11.60 -11.94 -13.90
CA SER A 41 -12.04 -12.39 -15.23
C SER A 41 -11.79 -13.88 -15.48
N ILE A 42 -11.09 -14.61 -14.60
CA ILE A 42 -10.85 -16.04 -14.81
C ILE A 42 -12.05 -16.83 -14.29
N ASP A 43 -12.61 -17.70 -15.14
CA ASP A 43 -13.62 -18.69 -14.73
C ASP A 43 -13.01 -20.10 -14.80
N PRO A 44 -12.57 -20.65 -13.64
CA PRO A 44 -12.04 -22.00 -13.59
C PRO A 44 -13.05 -23.09 -13.94
N GLU A 45 -14.36 -22.83 -13.77
CA GLU A 45 -15.41 -23.81 -14.04
C GLU A 45 -15.68 -23.95 -15.54
N ALA A 46 -15.38 -22.92 -16.34
CA ALA A 46 -15.41 -22.99 -17.79
C ALA A 46 -14.44 -24.03 -18.37
N LEU A 47 -13.37 -24.37 -17.64
CA LEU A 47 -12.35 -25.33 -18.05
C LEU A 47 -12.78 -26.80 -17.89
N ALA A 48 -13.90 -27.07 -17.19
CA ALA A 48 -14.47 -28.42 -17.05
C ALA A 48 -15.47 -28.74 -18.19
N PRO A 49 -15.54 -30.00 -18.64
CA PRO A 49 -16.56 -30.41 -19.62
C PRO A 49 -17.97 -30.14 -19.05
N PRO A 50 -18.94 -29.74 -19.89
CA PRO A 50 -20.25 -29.32 -19.44
C PRO A 50 -20.99 -30.47 -18.74
N GLY A 51 -21.12 -30.35 -17.41
CA GLY A 51 -22.06 -31.15 -16.63
C GLY A 51 -23.46 -30.56 -16.71
N GLY A 52 -24.16 -30.79 -17.82
CA GLY A 52 -25.59 -30.47 -17.97
C GLY A 52 -25.92 -29.47 -19.09
N ILE A 53 -27.04 -29.75 -19.77
CA ILE A 53 -27.53 -29.15 -21.02
C ILE A 53 -27.84 -27.63 -20.92
N GLY A 54 -27.76 -27.01 -19.74
CA GLY A 54 -28.20 -25.62 -19.49
C GLY A 54 -27.13 -24.53 -19.45
N THR A 55 -25.84 -24.82 -19.47
CA THR A 55 -24.78 -23.83 -19.13
C THR A 55 -24.22 -23.03 -20.31
N HIS A 56 -24.58 -23.35 -21.56
CA HIS A 56 -23.99 -22.71 -22.74
C HIS A 56 -24.55 -21.31 -23.05
N ALA A 57 -25.76 -20.98 -22.61
CA ALA A 57 -26.40 -19.70 -22.94
C ALA A 57 -25.93 -18.51 -22.07
N PHE A 58 -25.45 -18.77 -20.86
CA PHE A 58 -24.92 -17.72 -19.95
C PHE A 58 -23.44 -17.40 -20.17
N ARG A 59 -22.67 -18.28 -20.83
CA ARG A 59 -21.21 -18.13 -21.06
C ARG A 59 -20.82 -16.95 -21.96
N ARG A 60 -21.67 -16.54 -22.90
CA ARG A 60 -21.31 -15.57 -23.96
C ARG A 60 -21.41 -14.09 -23.55
N LEU A 61 -21.99 -13.80 -22.37
CA LEU A 61 -22.26 -12.44 -21.90
C LEU A 61 -21.21 -11.93 -20.91
N SER A 62 -20.34 -12.79 -20.42
CA SER A 62 -19.30 -12.47 -19.45
C SER A 62 -17.94 -12.42 -20.12
N ARG A 63 -17.14 -11.37 -19.87
CA ARG A 63 -15.75 -11.20 -20.32
C ARG A 63 -14.80 -12.20 -19.63
N LEU A 64 -15.14 -13.47 -19.64
CA LEU A 64 -14.41 -14.52 -18.95
C LEU A 64 -13.25 -15.01 -19.81
N ILE A 65 -12.11 -15.23 -19.18
CA ILE A 65 -10.98 -15.96 -19.71
C ILE A 65 -11.38 -17.43 -19.65
N ASP A 66 -11.89 -17.95 -20.77
CA ASP A 66 -12.55 -19.25 -20.84
C ASP A 66 -11.87 -20.23 -21.81
N THR A 67 -10.88 -19.76 -22.58
CA THR A 67 -10.06 -20.61 -23.45
C THR A 67 -8.66 -20.91 -22.87
N PRO A 68 -8.05 -22.06 -23.20
CA PRO A 68 -6.68 -22.39 -22.78
C PRO A 68 -5.64 -21.34 -23.21
N ASP A 69 -5.80 -20.75 -24.39
CA ASP A 69 -4.88 -19.73 -24.93
C ASP A 69 -5.02 -18.39 -24.19
N GLU A 70 -6.24 -17.96 -23.88
CA GLU A 70 -6.46 -16.76 -23.07
C GLU A 70 -5.94 -16.95 -21.64
N LEU A 71 -6.13 -18.13 -21.07
CA LEU A 71 -5.61 -18.49 -19.75
C LEU A 71 -4.07 -18.47 -19.73
N ALA A 72 -3.42 -18.95 -20.80
CA ALA A 72 -1.96 -18.87 -20.93
C ALA A 72 -1.46 -17.42 -21.04
N ARG A 73 -2.17 -16.54 -21.77
CA ARG A 73 -1.85 -15.11 -21.83
C ARG A 73 -2.05 -14.43 -20.47
N ALA A 74 -3.15 -14.72 -19.79
CA ALA A 74 -3.45 -14.22 -18.46
C ALA A 74 -2.37 -14.62 -17.46
N ARG A 75 -1.92 -15.88 -17.51
CA ARG A 75 -0.80 -16.40 -16.72
C ARG A 75 0.48 -15.59 -16.95
N GLY A 76 0.83 -15.34 -18.21
CA GLY A 76 2.01 -14.56 -18.56
C GLY A 76 1.95 -13.12 -18.04
N GLU A 77 0.78 -12.47 -18.11
CA GLU A 77 0.58 -11.14 -17.55
C GLU A 77 0.67 -11.15 -16.01
N ILE A 78 0.07 -12.15 -15.35
CA ILE A 78 0.19 -12.35 -13.90
C ILE A 78 1.66 -12.49 -13.50
N ASP A 79 2.44 -13.33 -14.19
CA ASP A 79 3.87 -13.51 -13.90
C ASP A 79 4.67 -12.22 -14.10
N ALA A 80 4.35 -11.44 -15.12
CA ALA A 80 4.96 -10.13 -15.33
C ALA A 80 4.66 -9.16 -14.17
N LEU A 81 3.41 -9.12 -13.70
CA LEU A 81 3.01 -8.30 -12.55
C LEU A 81 3.69 -8.75 -11.25
N LEU A 82 3.81 -10.07 -11.02
CA LEU A 82 4.51 -10.62 -9.86
C LEU A 82 5.99 -10.22 -9.83
N ARG A 83 6.65 -10.22 -10.99
CA ARG A 83 8.05 -9.76 -11.13
C ARG A 83 8.23 -8.27 -10.82
N LEU A 84 7.19 -7.46 -10.99
CA LEU A 84 7.19 -6.03 -10.63
C LEU A 84 6.87 -5.82 -9.13
N LEU A 85 5.89 -6.56 -8.60
CA LEU A 85 5.44 -6.43 -7.21
C LEU A 85 6.47 -6.95 -6.19
N THR A 86 7.19 -8.02 -6.52
CA THR A 86 8.18 -8.64 -5.62
C THR A 86 9.30 -7.65 -5.21
N PRO A 87 10.04 -7.02 -6.14
CA PRO A 87 11.07 -6.04 -5.78
C PRO A 87 10.47 -4.75 -5.18
N ALA A 88 9.22 -4.39 -5.55
CA ALA A 88 8.56 -3.21 -5.00
C ALA A 88 8.35 -3.30 -3.47
N GLN A 89 8.26 -4.51 -2.90
CA GLN A 89 8.10 -4.71 -1.46
C GLN A 89 9.23 -4.05 -0.65
N THR A 90 10.49 -4.23 -1.04
CA THR A 90 11.64 -3.63 -0.35
C THR A 90 11.59 -2.10 -0.40
N GLY A 91 11.17 -1.54 -1.53
CA GLY A 91 10.96 -0.10 -1.67
C GLY A 91 9.86 0.41 -0.74
N LEU A 92 8.74 -0.32 -0.63
CA LEU A 92 7.62 0.06 0.24
C LEU A 92 8.00 -0.01 1.72
N MET A 93 8.77 -1.02 2.12
CA MET A 93 9.32 -1.12 3.47
C MET A 93 10.25 0.06 3.78
N THR A 94 11.16 0.37 2.86
CA THR A 94 12.07 1.52 2.98
C THR A 94 11.30 2.83 3.13
N LEU A 95 10.27 3.03 2.31
CA LEU A 95 9.37 4.19 2.37
C LEU A 95 8.66 4.30 3.72
N ARG A 96 8.05 3.21 4.20
CA ARG A 96 7.39 3.16 5.51
C ARG A 96 8.38 3.50 6.63
N ASP A 97 9.57 2.93 6.61
CA ASP A 97 10.58 3.13 7.65
C ASP A 97 11.15 4.56 7.62
N GLN A 98 11.25 5.19 6.44
CA GLN A 98 11.55 6.62 6.30
C GLN A 98 10.45 7.49 6.93
N LEU A 99 9.18 7.23 6.60
CA LEU A 99 8.04 7.98 7.16
C LEU A 99 7.98 7.83 8.69
N GLN A 100 8.21 6.63 9.22
CA GLN A 100 8.28 6.38 10.66
C GLN A 100 9.43 7.15 11.32
N ARG A 101 10.63 7.17 10.71
CA ARG A 101 11.75 7.97 11.22
C ARG A 101 11.42 9.46 11.25
N HIS A 102 10.76 9.99 10.22
CA HIS A 102 10.31 11.39 10.22
C HIS A 102 9.27 11.67 11.32
N ALA A 103 8.33 10.75 11.54
CA ALA A 103 7.34 10.89 12.60
C ALA A 103 8.00 10.95 14.00
N THR A 104 8.94 10.04 14.27
CA THR A 104 9.72 10.02 15.53
C THR A 104 10.57 11.29 15.69
N ALA A 105 11.18 11.78 14.62
CA ALA A 105 11.95 13.02 14.64
C ALA A 105 11.07 14.23 14.98
N LEU A 106 9.86 14.32 14.40
CA LEU A 106 8.91 15.38 14.74
C LEU A 106 8.42 15.31 16.18
N GLN A 107 8.13 14.12 16.72
CA GLN A 107 7.74 13.96 18.12
C GLN A 107 8.85 14.44 19.08
N THR A 108 10.11 14.14 18.75
CA THR A 108 11.27 14.59 19.54
C THR A 108 11.39 16.12 19.47
N MET A 109 11.22 16.69 18.29
CA MET A 109 11.26 18.14 18.06
C MET A 109 10.10 18.86 18.73
N GLU A 110 8.91 18.25 18.77
CA GLU A 110 7.72 18.77 19.46
C GLU A 110 8.03 19.10 20.92
N ALA A 111 8.57 18.11 21.65
CA ALA A 111 8.94 18.27 23.06
C ALA A 111 9.98 19.39 23.26
N GLN A 112 10.96 19.48 22.36
CA GLN A 112 11.97 20.53 22.42
C GLN A 112 11.38 21.92 22.17
N VAL A 113 10.55 22.07 21.13
CA VAL A 113 9.89 23.34 20.79
C VAL A 113 8.95 23.79 21.91
N GLU A 114 8.20 22.86 22.50
CA GLU A 114 7.32 23.13 23.64
C GLU A 114 8.11 23.62 24.86
N ALA A 115 9.19 22.94 25.22
CA ALA A 115 10.07 23.36 26.32
C ALA A 115 10.63 24.79 26.10
N GLN A 116 11.08 25.10 24.88
CA GLN A 116 11.59 26.44 24.56
C GLN A 116 10.48 27.50 24.58
N ALA A 117 9.26 27.16 24.16
CA ALA A 117 8.12 28.08 24.20
C ALA A 117 7.74 28.41 25.66
N LEU A 118 7.70 27.41 26.53
CA LEU A 118 7.43 27.58 27.96
C LEU A 118 8.50 28.43 28.64
N ALA A 119 9.78 28.14 28.35
CA ALA A 119 10.90 28.92 28.89
C ALA A 119 10.85 30.38 28.43
N ALA A 120 10.52 30.64 27.15
CA ALA A 120 10.31 32.01 26.66
C ALA A 120 9.16 32.70 27.39
N GLY A 121 8.05 31.99 27.64
CA GLY A 121 6.93 32.50 28.42
C GLY A 121 7.28 32.83 29.87
N TRP A 122 8.12 32.01 30.51
CA TRP A 122 8.64 32.30 31.84
C TRP A 122 9.54 33.54 31.83
N LEU A 123 10.43 33.67 30.85
CA LEU A 123 11.30 34.85 30.72
C LEU A 123 10.53 36.14 30.42
N THR A 124 9.40 36.08 29.70
CA THR A 124 8.52 37.25 29.54
C THR A 124 8.05 37.83 30.87
N GLN A 125 7.91 37.00 31.91
CA GLN A 125 7.41 37.41 33.23
C GLN A 125 8.54 37.77 34.20
N ASN A 126 9.75 37.25 34.00
CA ASN A 126 10.84 37.31 34.99
C ASN A 126 12.10 38.03 34.50
N ALA A 127 12.20 38.38 33.21
CA ALA A 127 13.32 39.13 32.66
C ALA A 127 13.15 40.65 32.85
N ALA A 128 14.22 41.39 32.58
CA ALA A 128 14.18 42.85 32.57
C ALA A 128 13.20 43.37 31.49
N PRO A 129 12.47 44.48 31.74
CA PRO A 129 11.37 44.96 30.90
C PRO A 129 11.74 45.14 29.41
N GLU A 130 12.96 45.57 29.13
CA GLU A 130 13.48 45.78 27.79
C GLU A 130 13.54 44.50 26.93
N HIS A 131 13.58 43.32 27.56
CA HIS A 131 13.65 42.03 26.88
C HIS A 131 12.29 41.31 26.81
N CYS A 132 11.31 41.69 27.63
CA CYS A 132 10.02 40.99 27.74
C CYS A 132 9.29 40.86 26.40
N ARG A 133 9.32 41.92 25.57
CA ARG A 133 8.69 41.93 24.24
C ARG A 133 9.33 40.89 23.32
N SER A 134 10.66 40.83 23.27
CA SER A 134 11.38 39.87 22.44
C SER A 134 11.06 38.41 22.84
N PHE A 135 10.98 38.13 24.14
CA PHE A 135 10.58 36.80 24.62
C PHE A 135 9.11 36.47 24.31
N ALA A 136 8.21 37.45 24.39
CA ALA A 136 6.81 37.25 24.04
C ALA A 136 6.65 36.92 22.54
N ASP A 137 7.33 37.67 21.67
CA ASP A 137 7.36 37.39 20.23
C ASP A 137 7.95 36.00 19.94
N ARG A 138 9.01 35.63 20.66
CA ARG A 138 9.63 34.31 20.51
C ARG A 138 8.72 33.16 20.95
N ARG A 139 8.04 33.30 22.09
CA ARG A 139 7.05 32.34 22.57
C ARG A 139 5.96 32.12 21.53
N ASN A 140 5.40 33.21 20.99
CA ASN A 140 4.33 33.14 20.00
C ASN A 140 4.81 32.46 18.70
N SER A 141 6.03 32.76 18.24
CA SER A 141 6.65 32.10 17.09
C SER A 141 6.84 30.59 17.30
N LEU A 142 7.32 30.18 18.48
CA LEU A 142 7.50 28.76 18.82
C LEU A 142 6.16 28.03 18.97
N ALA A 143 5.13 28.68 19.53
CA ALA A 143 3.78 28.12 19.61
C ALA A 143 3.18 27.87 18.21
N ALA A 144 3.41 28.77 17.25
CA ALA A 144 3.01 28.55 15.86
C ALA A 144 3.73 27.34 15.24
N THR A 145 5.04 27.19 15.47
CA THR A 145 5.79 26.01 15.03
C THR A 145 5.29 24.72 15.68
N LEU A 146 4.92 24.76 16.96
CA LEU A 146 4.38 23.60 17.68
C LEU A 146 3.09 23.09 17.02
N LEU A 147 2.19 24.00 16.63
CA LEU A 147 0.97 23.65 15.89
C LEU A 147 1.28 23.02 14.53
N GLN A 148 2.29 23.54 13.81
CA GLN A 148 2.73 22.97 12.53
C GLN A 148 3.30 21.56 12.71
N ILE A 149 4.13 21.33 13.74
CA ILE A 149 4.68 20.01 14.07
C ILE A 149 3.55 19.01 14.37
N ARG A 150 2.61 19.36 15.24
CA ARG A 150 1.47 18.49 15.59
C ARG A 150 0.65 18.10 14.37
N SER A 151 0.34 19.07 13.50
CA SER A 151 -0.35 18.83 12.23
C SER A 151 0.44 17.87 11.33
N ALA A 152 1.74 18.11 11.15
CA ALA A 152 2.60 17.26 10.32
C ALA A 152 2.73 15.83 10.87
N THR A 153 2.81 15.65 12.19
CA THR A 153 2.86 14.33 12.84
C THR A 153 1.59 13.52 12.58
N LEU A 154 0.40 14.16 12.63
CA LEU A 154 -0.86 13.50 12.31
C LEU A 154 -0.91 13.06 10.85
N GLN A 155 -0.48 13.93 9.93
CA GLN A 155 -0.44 13.59 8.51
C GLN A 155 0.53 12.43 8.23
N LEU A 156 1.73 12.43 8.83
CA LEU A 156 2.69 11.33 8.68
C LEU A 156 2.13 9.99 9.18
N THR A 157 1.37 10.01 10.27
CA THR A 157 0.72 8.80 10.79
C THR A 157 -0.26 8.22 9.76
N ASN A 158 -1.01 9.09 9.06
CA ASN A 158 -1.89 8.68 7.97
C ASN A 158 -1.10 8.21 6.73
N ASP A 159 -0.01 8.91 6.39
CA ASP A 159 0.84 8.58 5.24
C ASP A 159 1.50 7.19 5.39
N ILE A 160 1.76 6.72 6.62
CA ILE A 160 2.33 5.39 6.93
C ILE A 160 1.33 4.25 6.64
N VAL A 161 0.02 4.52 6.71
CA VAL A 161 -1.02 3.48 6.56
C VAL A 161 -0.98 2.86 5.18
N MET A 162 -0.89 3.69 4.12
CA MET A 162 -0.93 3.21 2.74
C MET A 162 0.24 2.26 2.38
N PRO A 163 1.52 2.60 2.58
CA PRO A 163 2.62 1.67 2.31
C PRO A 163 2.50 0.40 3.17
N SER A 164 2.03 0.50 4.41
CA SER A 164 1.82 -0.67 5.28
C SER A 164 0.77 -1.63 4.70
N ARG A 165 -0.35 -1.09 4.18
CA ARG A 165 -1.38 -1.88 3.49
C ARG A 165 -0.85 -2.53 2.22
N LEU A 166 -0.06 -1.81 1.43
CA LEU A 166 0.53 -2.33 0.20
C LEU A 166 1.57 -3.44 0.47
N ILE A 167 2.41 -3.28 1.50
CA ILE A 167 3.35 -4.32 1.93
C ILE A 167 2.59 -5.61 2.26
N LEU A 168 1.54 -5.49 3.08
CA LEU A 168 0.72 -6.65 3.47
C LEU A 168 0.05 -7.30 2.25
N ALA A 169 -0.48 -6.50 1.32
CA ALA A 169 -1.10 -7.00 0.10
C ALA A 169 -0.08 -7.74 -0.78
N VAL A 170 1.11 -7.19 -1.00
CA VAL A 170 2.18 -7.85 -1.76
C VAL A 170 2.61 -9.15 -1.08
N GLN A 171 2.85 -9.14 0.22
CA GLN A 171 3.23 -10.35 0.98
C GLN A 171 2.15 -11.43 0.90
N THR A 172 0.89 -11.07 1.14
CA THR A 172 -0.20 -12.04 1.24
C THR A 172 -0.59 -12.57 -0.13
N ILE A 173 -0.73 -11.69 -1.13
CA ILE A 173 -1.23 -12.04 -2.45
C ILE A 173 -0.08 -12.51 -3.34
N ALA A 174 0.90 -11.64 -3.59
CA ALA A 174 1.90 -11.87 -4.61
C ALA A 174 2.92 -12.95 -4.21
N LEU A 175 3.25 -13.05 -2.92
CA LEU A 175 4.27 -14.00 -2.45
C LEU A 175 3.72 -15.32 -1.91
N VAL A 176 2.48 -15.34 -1.42
CA VAL A 176 1.92 -16.53 -0.75
C VAL A 176 0.75 -17.11 -1.54
N ALA A 177 -0.34 -16.36 -1.61
CA ALA A 177 -1.62 -16.95 -1.99
C ALA A 177 -1.75 -17.15 -3.51
N LEU A 178 -1.25 -16.21 -4.31
CA LEU A 178 -1.31 -16.31 -5.77
C LEU A 178 -0.37 -17.39 -6.33
N PRO A 179 0.91 -17.51 -5.94
CA PRO A 179 1.77 -18.60 -6.40
C PRO A 179 1.17 -19.99 -6.15
N ALA A 180 0.56 -20.21 -4.97
CA ALA A 180 -0.09 -21.47 -4.63
C ALA A 180 -1.31 -21.78 -5.51
N TRP A 181 -2.08 -20.76 -5.89
CA TRP A 181 -3.20 -20.91 -6.81
C TRP A 181 -2.74 -21.16 -8.26
N LEU A 182 -1.68 -20.49 -8.68
CA LEU A 182 -1.10 -20.65 -10.02
C LEU A 182 -0.51 -22.03 -10.24
N ASP A 183 0.15 -22.61 -9.24
CA ASP A 183 0.67 -23.99 -9.29
C ASP A 183 -0.47 -25.00 -9.55
N ARG A 184 -1.60 -24.84 -8.86
CA ARG A 184 -2.81 -25.66 -9.07
C ARG A 184 -3.41 -25.46 -10.45
N LEU A 185 -3.43 -24.22 -10.94
CA LEU A 185 -3.88 -23.91 -12.29
C LEU A 185 -3.01 -24.60 -13.33
N SER A 186 -1.69 -24.58 -13.16
CA SER A 186 -0.74 -25.28 -14.04
C SER A 186 -0.92 -26.79 -14.01
N HIS A 187 -1.18 -27.40 -12.85
CA HIS A 187 -1.55 -28.82 -12.77
C HIS A 187 -2.83 -29.14 -13.54
N LEU A 188 -3.84 -28.26 -13.51
CA LEU A 188 -5.07 -28.42 -14.28
C LEU A 188 -4.80 -28.29 -15.80
N GLN A 189 -4.05 -27.27 -16.20
CA GLN A 189 -3.65 -27.04 -17.61
C GLN A 189 -2.84 -28.21 -18.19
N ASN A 190 -1.89 -28.76 -17.44
CA ASN A 190 -1.09 -29.90 -17.88
C ASN A 190 -1.91 -31.18 -18.09
N ARG A 191 -3.03 -31.35 -17.39
CA ARG A 191 -3.93 -32.48 -17.63
C ARG A 191 -4.78 -32.27 -18.87
N LEU A 192 -5.25 -31.05 -19.08
CA LEU A 192 -5.97 -30.66 -20.29
C LEU A 192 -5.11 -30.90 -21.54
N SER A 193 -3.83 -30.52 -21.51
CA SER A 193 -2.90 -30.75 -22.62
C SER A 193 -2.58 -32.23 -22.86
N GLN A 194 -2.72 -33.08 -21.84
CA GLN A 194 -2.62 -34.54 -21.95
C GLN A 194 -3.93 -35.22 -22.40
N GLY A 195 -4.95 -34.44 -22.79
CA GLY A 195 -6.26 -34.96 -23.21
C GLY A 195 -7.13 -35.51 -22.07
N ARG A 196 -6.78 -35.23 -20.82
CA ARG A 196 -7.59 -35.60 -19.64
C ARG A 196 -8.55 -34.47 -19.29
N THR A 197 -9.83 -34.81 -19.12
CA THR A 197 -10.83 -33.84 -18.69
C THR A 197 -10.70 -33.59 -17.17
N PRO A 198 -10.63 -32.33 -16.71
CA PRO A 198 -10.63 -32.02 -15.30
C PRO A 198 -11.99 -32.37 -14.68
N THR A 199 -11.97 -32.83 -13.43
CA THR A 199 -13.21 -33.16 -12.72
C THR A 199 -13.94 -31.88 -12.29
N PRO A 200 -15.28 -31.90 -12.20
CA PRO A 200 -16.05 -30.76 -11.69
C PRO A 200 -15.63 -30.32 -10.29
N THR A 201 -15.17 -31.25 -9.45
CA THR A 201 -14.70 -30.97 -8.08
C THR A 201 -13.43 -30.13 -8.07
N GLU A 202 -12.47 -30.44 -8.94
CA GLU A 202 -11.20 -29.70 -9.03
C GLU A 202 -11.40 -28.30 -9.59
N ALA A 203 -12.27 -28.15 -10.59
CA ALA A 203 -12.64 -26.84 -11.13
C ALA A 203 -13.33 -25.97 -10.07
N ARG A 204 -14.24 -26.55 -9.28
CA ARG A 204 -14.87 -25.88 -8.13
C ARG A 204 -13.88 -25.51 -7.04
N GLU A 205 -12.92 -26.36 -6.70
CA GLU A 205 -11.90 -26.02 -5.71
C GLU A 205 -11.05 -24.83 -6.19
N LEU A 206 -10.72 -24.78 -7.48
CA LEU A 206 -9.93 -23.71 -8.04
C LEU A 206 -10.70 -22.38 -8.10
N ALA A 207 -12.00 -22.43 -8.42
CA ALA A 207 -12.92 -21.29 -8.34
C ALA A 207 -13.13 -20.82 -6.89
N PHE A 208 -13.31 -21.74 -5.95
CA PHE A 208 -13.42 -21.43 -4.53
C PHE A 208 -12.20 -20.69 -4.01
N ARG A 209 -10.98 -21.19 -4.30
CA ARG A 209 -9.74 -20.53 -3.90
C ARG A 209 -9.54 -19.17 -4.57
N LEU A 210 -9.94 -19.03 -5.83
CA LEU A 210 -9.92 -17.74 -6.51
C LEU A 210 -10.84 -16.74 -5.80
N ASN A 211 -12.04 -17.17 -5.41
CA ASN A 211 -12.98 -16.36 -4.64
C ASN A 211 -12.47 -16.02 -3.23
N ASP A 212 -11.66 -16.88 -2.60
CA ASP A 212 -10.98 -16.57 -1.34
C ASP A 212 -9.82 -15.57 -1.51
N LEU A 213 -9.19 -15.54 -2.69
CA LEU A 213 -8.09 -14.61 -3.01
C LEU A 213 -8.57 -13.18 -3.27
N LEU A 214 -9.68 -13.00 -4.00
CA LEU A 214 -10.16 -11.69 -4.43
C LEU A 214 -10.41 -10.70 -3.27
N PRO A 215 -10.95 -11.11 -2.10
CA PRO A 215 -11.11 -10.24 -0.93
C PRO A 215 -9.81 -9.74 -0.31
N LEU A 216 -8.67 -10.41 -0.57
CA LEU A 216 -7.37 -10.02 -0.01
C LEU A 216 -6.79 -8.78 -0.68
N PHE A 217 -7.28 -8.43 -1.88
CA PHE A 217 -6.85 -7.22 -2.57
C PHE A 217 -7.32 -5.97 -1.83
N PRO A 218 -6.46 -4.94 -1.70
CA PRO A 218 -6.87 -3.67 -1.13
C PRO A 218 -8.07 -3.11 -1.90
N ARG A 219 -9.06 -2.57 -1.17
CA ARG A 219 -10.19 -1.90 -1.79
C ARG A 219 -9.68 -0.64 -2.49
N THR A 220 -9.93 -0.55 -3.78
CA THR A 220 -9.84 0.72 -4.52
C THR A 220 -11.08 1.52 -4.12
N GLU A 221 -10.94 2.43 -3.16
CA GLU A 221 -11.92 3.49 -2.91
C GLU A 221 -11.85 4.53 -4.04
#